data_AF-A0A1I6ZHA6-F1
#
_entry.id   AF-A0A1I6ZHA6-F1
#
_cell.length_a   1.000
_cell.length_b   1.000
_cell.length_c   1.000
_cell.angle_alpha   90.00
_cell.angle_beta   90.00
_cell.angle_gamma   90.00
#
_symmetry.space_group_name_H-M   'P 1'
#
loop_
_entity.id
_entity.type
_entity.pdbx_description
1 polymer ?
#
loop_
_entity_poly.entity_id
_entity_poly.type
_entity_poly.pdbx_seq_one_letter_code
_entity_poly.pdbx_strand_id
1 'polypeptide(L)'
;MNFHPWLNALHIVSAIVWIGGMLVMAVVASWSALQSDKTSTAGLLLAVRRWSRKVVTPAMLLLWIAGVIMVIAHGQFPHLWLVVKIVGVIALSGLHGFLSATIRRMAAGEVMKGAGTVRNATTLIIVVVAVIILLAVFRPF
;
A
#
# COMPACT_ATOMS: atom_id res chain seq x y z
N MET A 1 12.74 -26.92 -11.66
CA MET A 1 13.21 -25.54 -11.88
C MET A 1 12.96 -24.75 -10.60
N ASN A 2 13.96 -24.01 -10.14
CA ASN A 2 13.95 -23.22 -8.92
C ASN A 2 12.94 -22.06 -9.07
N PHE A 3 11.64 -22.29 -8.88
CA PHE A 3 10.62 -21.23 -9.00
C PHE A 3 10.73 -20.19 -7.87
N HIS A 4 11.41 -20.54 -6.77
CA HIS A 4 11.51 -19.74 -5.57
C HIS A 4 12.18 -18.35 -5.75
N PRO A 5 13.30 -18.19 -6.48
CA PRO A 5 13.96 -16.89 -6.61
C PRO A 5 13.17 -15.90 -7.48
N TRP A 6 12.57 -16.36 -8.58
CA TRP A 6 11.74 -15.52 -9.44
C TRP A 6 10.46 -15.07 -8.72
N LEU A 7 9.82 -15.97 -7.98
CA LEU A 7 8.64 -15.64 -7.18
C LEU A 7 8.98 -14.64 -6.06
N ASN A 8 10.12 -14.83 -5.38
CA ASN A 8 10.62 -13.88 -4.38
C ASN A 8 10.89 -12.50 -5.01
N ALA A 9 11.56 -12.45 -6.16
CA ALA A 9 11.84 -11.21 -6.87
C ALA A 9 10.53 -10.50 -7.27
N LEU A 10 9.56 -11.23 -7.82
CA LEU A 10 8.24 -10.70 -8.16
C LEU A 10 7.53 -10.12 -6.93
N HIS A 11 7.55 -10.84 -5.81
CA HIS A 11 6.95 -10.37 -4.56
C HIS A 11 7.61 -9.09 -4.05
N ILE A 12 8.95 -9.02 -4.04
CA ILE A 12 9.69 -7.85 -3.58
C ILE A 12 9.47 -6.64 -4.49
N VAL A 13 9.57 -6.82 -5.82
CA VAL A 13 9.30 -5.74 -6.79
C VAL A 13 7.88 -5.22 -6.63
N SER A 14 6.91 -6.12 -6.51
CA SER A 14 5.51 -5.76 -6.28
C SER A 14 5.32 -4.98 -4.98
N ALA A 15 6.02 -5.38 -3.89
CA ALA A 15 5.99 -4.67 -2.61
C ALA A 15 6.52 -3.23 -2.75
N ILE A 16 7.66 -3.05 -3.42
CA ILE A 16 8.30 -1.74 -3.61
C ILE A 16 7.39 -0.81 -4.41
N VAL A 17 6.87 -1.28 -5.55
CA VAL A 17 5.96 -0.49 -6.41
C VAL A 17 4.69 -0.13 -5.65
N TRP A 18 4.14 -1.08 -4.87
CA TRP A 18 2.93 -0.85 -4.10
C TRP A 18 3.14 0.16 -2.96
N ILE A 19 4.17 -0.01 -2.15
CA ILE A 19 4.48 0.87 -1.01
C ILE A 19 4.85 2.27 -1.49
N GLY A 20 5.73 2.40 -2.49
CA GLY A 20 6.05 3.69 -3.10
C GLY A 20 4.82 4.36 -3.70
N GLY A 21 3.96 3.55 -4.33
CA GLY A 21 2.63 3.91 -4.78
C GLY A 21 1.76 4.57 -3.72
N MET A 22 1.61 3.89 -2.59
CA MET A 22 0.82 4.37 -1.46
C MET A 22 1.40 5.63 -0.84
N LEU A 23 2.72 5.77 -0.74
CA LEU A 23 3.36 6.98 -0.22
C LEU A 23 3.06 8.19 -1.11
N VAL A 24 3.17 8.05 -2.43
CA VAL A 24 2.79 9.12 -3.38
C VAL A 24 1.30 9.47 -3.22
N MET A 25 0.42 8.46 -3.13
CA MET A 25 -1.00 8.67 -2.91
C MET A 25 -1.29 9.43 -1.61
N ALA A 26 -0.65 9.04 -0.50
CA ALA A 26 -0.82 9.67 0.80
C ALA A 26 -0.32 11.12 0.80
N VAL A 27 0.87 11.37 0.25
CA VAL A 27 1.45 12.71 0.15
C VAL A 27 0.56 13.61 -0.69
N VAL A 28 0.19 13.20 -1.90
CA VAL A 28 -0.68 14.01 -2.78
C VAL A 28 -2.04 14.26 -2.14
N ALA A 29 -2.63 13.25 -1.49
CA ALA A 29 -3.89 13.41 -0.79
C ALA A 29 -3.79 14.42 0.37
N SER A 30 -2.75 14.32 1.20
CA SER A 30 -2.52 15.22 2.33
C SER A 30 -2.24 16.65 1.88
N TRP A 31 -1.42 16.83 0.84
CA TRP A 31 -1.09 18.13 0.27
C TRP A 31 -2.32 18.78 -0.36
N SER A 32 -3.08 18.06 -1.19
CA SER A 32 -4.31 18.57 -1.80
C SER A 32 -5.40 18.91 -0.77
N ALA A 33 -5.41 18.24 0.38
CA ALA A 33 -6.33 18.57 1.45
C ALA A 33 -6.07 19.97 2.04
N LEU A 34 -4.81 20.41 2.09
CA LEU A 34 -4.37 21.71 2.63
C LEU A 34 -4.61 22.88 1.66
N GLN A 35 -4.72 22.61 0.36
CA GLN A 35 -4.89 23.67 -0.64
C GLN A 35 -6.28 24.31 -0.56
N SER A 36 -6.35 25.63 -0.48
CA SER A 36 -7.61 26.40 -0.48
C SER A 36 -8.31 26.37 -1.83
N ASP A 37 -7.54 26.48 -2.92
CA ASP A 37 -8.04 26.34 -4.28
C ASP A 37 -7.95 24.88 -4.75
N LYS A 38 -9.10 24.22 -4.81
CA LYS A 38 -9.19 22.80 -5.24
C LYS A 38 -8.97 22.61 -6.73
N THR A 39 -9.18 23.64 -7.56
CA THR A 39 -9.00 23.53 -9.02
C THR A 39 -7.54 23.29 -9.40
N SER A 40 -6.61 23.93 -8.68
CA SER A 40 -5.16 23.74 -8.82
C SER A 40 -4.70 22.29 -8.61
N THR A 41 -5.43 21.48 -7.83
CA THR A 41 -5.05 20.11 -7.45
C THR A 41 -5.72 19.01 -8.27
N ALA A 42 -6.80 19.34 -8.99
CA ALA A 42 -7.67 18.36 -9.64
C ALA A 42 -6.93 17.52 -10.70
N GLY A 43 -6.07 18.15 -11.50
CA GLY A 43 -5.28 17.48 -12.52
C GLY A 43 -4.33 16.42 -11.93
N LEU A 44 -3.61 16.77 -10.87
CA LEU A 44 -2.70 15.86 -10.17
C LEU A 44 -3.45 14.69 -9.52
N LEU A 45 -4.57 14.96 -8.85
CA LEU A 45 -5.40 13.92 -8.24
C LEU A 45 -5.93 12.93 -9.30
N LEU A 46 -6.33 13.42 -10.47
CA LEU A 46 -6.78 12.57 -11.57
C LEU A 46 -5.64 11.73 -12.14
N ALA A 47 -4.45 12.30 -12.28
CA ALA A 47 -3.25 11.58 -12.72
C ALA A 47 -2.89 10.46 -11.74
N VAL A 48 -2.82 10.76 -10.44
CA VAL A 48 -2.53 9.78 -9.39
C VAL A 48 -3.61 8.69 -9.33
N ARG A 49 -4.89 9.03 -9.48
CA ARG A 49 -5.97 8.04 -9.55
C ARG A 49 -5.79 7.06 -10.72
N ARG A 50 -5.42 7.56 -11.90
CA ARG A 50 -5.18 6.72 -13.08
C ARG A 50 -3.96 5.83 -12.88
N TRP A 51 -2.87 6.40 -12.35
CA TRP A 51 -1.66 5.66 -12.04
C TRP A 51 -1.89 4.58 -10.98
N SER A 52 -2.60 4.89 -9.90
CA SER A 52 -2.98 3.91 -8.87
C SER A 52 -3.69 2.71 -9.48
N ARG A 53 -4.69 2.93 -10.33
CA ARG A 53 -5.43 1.82 -10.97
C ARG A 53 -4.60 1.01 -11.95
N LYS A 54 -3.63 1.63 -12.63
CA LYS A 54 -2.81 0.98 -13.67
C LYS A 54 -1.55 0.31 -13.12
N VAL A 55 -1.03 0.78 -11.99
CA VAL A 55 0.29 0.38 -11.48
C VAL A 55 0.21 -0.09 -10.03
N VAL A 56 -0.28 0.77 -9.12
CA VAL A 56 -0.22 0.49 -7.68
C VAL A 56 -1.16 -0.64 -7.27
N THR A 57 -2.39 -0.66 -7.78
CA THR A 57 -3.37 -1.70 -7.48
C THR A 57 -2.96 -3.06 -8.09
N PRO A 58 -2.52 -3.15 -9.37
CA PRO A 58 -1.95 -4.39 -9.90
C PRO A 58 -0.73 -4.88 -9.11
N ALA A 59 0.16 -3.99 -8.68
CA ALA A 59 1.30 -4.36 -7.84
C ALA A 59 0.86 -4.97 -6.49
N MET A 60 -0.18 -4.42 -5.85
CA MET A 60 -0.78 -5.01 -4.65
C MET A 60 -1.30 -6.43 -4.90
N LEU A 61 -1.98 -6.65 -6.03
CA LEU A 61 -2.53 -7.96 -6.38
C LEU A 61 -1.41 -8.97 -6.66
N LEU A 62 -0.38 -8.58 -7.41
CA LEU A 62 0.79 -9.43 -7.66
C LEU A 62 1.53 -9.77 -6.36
N LEU A 63 1.66 -8.81 -5.44
CA LEU A 63 2.23 -9.03 -4.11
C LEU A 63 1.44 -10.10 -3.35
N TRP A 64 0.12 -9.98 -3.31
CA TRP A 64 -0.76 -10.94 -2.64
C TRP A 64 -0.71 -12.32 -3.28
N ILE A 65 -0.81 -12.42 -4.60
CA ILE A 65 -0.75 -13.69 -5.34
C ILE A 65 0.58 -14.37 -5.05
N ALA A 66 1.70 -13.66 -5.21
CA ALA A 66 3.02 -14.22 -4.93
C ALA A 66 3.17 -14.62 -3.45
N GLY A 67 2.66 -13.80 -2.53
CA GLY A 67 2.67 -14.07 -1.09
C GLY A 67 1.92 -15.35 -0.73
N VAL A 68 0.70 -15.52 -1.25
CA VAL A 68 -0.13 -16.70 -1.00
C VAL A 68 0.53 -17.95 -1.59
N ILE A 69 1.06 -17.88 -2.81
CA ILE A 69 1.78 -19.01 -3.42
C ILE A 69 2.97 -19.42 -2.56
N MET A 70 3.76 -18.46 -2.05
CA MET A 70 4.89 -18.76 -1.17
C MET A 70 4.47 -19.41 0.15
N VAL A 71 3.40 -18.94 0.78
CA VAL A 71 2.89 -19.53 2.04
C VAL A 71 2.41 -20.97 1.82
N ILE A 72 1.65 -21.22 0.75
CA ILE A 72 1.18 -22.56 0.40
C ILE A 72 2.37 -23.48 0.08
N ALA A 73 3.33 -23.00 -0.70
CA ALA A 73 4.51 -23.77 -1.08
C ALA A 73 5.43 -24.13 0.10
N HIS A 74 5.40 -23.35 1.18
CA HIS A 74 6.17 -23.65 2.39
C HIS A 74 5.57 -24.84 3.18
N GLY A 75 4.27 -25.10 3.06
CA GLY A 75 3.61 -26.31 3.57
C GLY A 75 3.58 -26.50 5.10
N GLN A 76 4.12 -25.56 5.88
CA GLN A 76 4.16 -25.61 7.34
C GLN A 76 3.21 -24.58 7.96
N PHE A 77 2.78 -24.85 9.20
CA PHE A 77 1.99 -23.88 9.95
C PHE A 77 2.75 -22.54 10.04
N PRO A 78 2.08 -21.41 9.74
CA PRO A 78 2.74 -20.12 9.77
C PRO A 78 3.17 -19.82 11.20
N HIS A 79 4.48 -19.66 11.41
CA HIS A 79 5.03 -19.09 12.64
C HIS A 79 4.35 -17.76 12.97
N LEU A 80 4.30 -17.39 14.24
CA LEU A 80 3.61 -16.19 14.71
C LEU A 80 4.07 -14.92 13.95
N TRP A 81 5.35 -14.84 13.54
CA TRP A 81 5.88 -13.71 12.75
C TRP A 81 5.21 -13.58 11.38
N LEU A 82 4.86 -14.70 10.75
CA LEU A 82 4.20 -14.71 9.45
C LEU A 82 2.73 -14.27 9.59
N VAL A 83 2.06 -14.67 10.67
CA VAL A 83 0.70 -14.20 10.98
C VAL A 83 0.68 -12.69 11.19
N VAL A 84 1.58 -12.16 12.03
CA VAL A 84 1.67 -10.71 12.29
C VAL A 84 2.02 -9.94 11.01
N LYS A 85 2.93 -10.46 10.18
CA LYS A 85 3.24 -9.88 8.86
C LYS A 85 2.00 -9.80 7.96
N ILE A 86 1.22 -10.89 7.87
CA ILE A 86 0.00 -10.93 7.05
C ILE A 86 -1.02 -9.89 7.56
N VAL A 87 -1.22 -9.79 8.87
CA VAL A 87 -2.10 -8.77 9.47
C VAL A 87 -1.65 -7.36 9.06
N GLY A 88 -0.34 -7.08 9.08
CA GLY A 88 0.21 -5.81 8.61
C GLY A 88 -0.07 -5.54 7.13
N VAL A 89 0.10 -6.54 6.26
CA VAL A 89 -0.20 -6.42 4.82
C VAL A 89 -1.70 -6.21 4.57
N ILE A 90 -2.57 -6.84 5.35
CA ILE A 90 -4.03 -6.60 5.30
C ILE A 90 -4.35 -5.16 5.71
N ALA A 91 -3.75 -4.67 6.81
CA ALA A 91 -3.94 -3.29 7.25
C ALA A 91 -3.50 -2.28 6.19
N LEU A 92 -2.34 -2.49 5.56
CA LEU A 92 -1.87 -1.67 4.44
C LEU A 92 -2.80 -1.76 3.22
N SER A 93 -3.38 -2.93 2.93
CA SER A 93 -4.36 -3.11 1.85
C SER A 93 -5.63 -2.30 2.12
N GLY A 94 -6.11 -2.30 3.36
CA GLY A 94 -7.22 -1.44 3.79
C GLY A 94 -6.90 0.05 3.62
N LEU A 95 -5.68 0.46 4.02
CA LEU A 95 -5.22 1.84 3.84
C LEU A 95 -5.09 2.24 2.36
N HIS A 96 -4.64 1.33 1.49
CA HIS A 96 -4.60 1.53 0.05
C HIS A 96 -6.02 1.78 -0.50
N GLY A 97 -7.01 0.99 -0.08
CA GLY A 97 -8.40 1.16 -0.44
C GLY A 97 -8.97 2.51 0.02
N PHE A 98 -8.68 2.89 1.26
CA PHE A 98 -9.04 4.20 1.81
C PHE A 98 -8.44 5.36 1.00
N LEU A 99 -7.14 5.33 0.70
CA LEU A 99 -6.47 6.35 -0.11
C LEU A 99 -7.04 6.42 -1.54
N SER A 100 -7.31 5.27 -2.15
CA SER A 100 -7.93 5.19 -3.48
C SER A 100 -9.32 5.84 -3.52
N ALA A 101 -10.15 5.57 -2.51
CA ALA A 101 -11.47 6.18 -2.38
C ALA A 101 -11.36 7.69 -2.12
N THR A 102 -10.43 8.10 -1.27
CA THR A 102 -10.18 9.50 -0.92
C THR A 102 -9.76 10.31 -2.15
N ILE A 103 -8.75 9.85 -2.90
CA ILE A 103 -8.29 10.50 -4.14
C ILE A 103 -9.40 10.57 -5.17
N ARG A 104 -10.22 9.52 -5.30
CA ARG A 104 -11.38 9.53 -6.20
C ARG A 104 -12.38 10.64 -5.86
N ARG A 105 -12.70 10.81 -4.58
CA ARG A 105 -13.65 11.82 -4.09
C ARG A 105 -13.09 13.24 -4.25
N MET A 106 -11.82 13.45 -3.87
CA MET A 106 -11.15 14.75 -4.07
C MET A 106 -11.08 15.13 -5.55
N ALA A 107 -10.77 14.18 -6.44
CA ALA A 107 -10.74 14.42 -7.88
C ALA A 107 -12.12 14.77 -8.48
N ALA A 108 -13.21 14.43 -7.78
CA ALA A 108 -14.58 14.79 -8.14
C ALA A 108 -15.04 16.13 -7.50
N GLY A 109 -14.17 16.81 -6.74
CA GLY A 109 -14.51 18.06 -6.07
C GLY A 109 -15.33 17.90 -4.78
N GLU A 110 -15.46 16.68 -4.25
CA GLU A 110 -16.20 16.48 -3.00
C GLU A 110 -15.45 17.04 -1.79
N VAL A 111 -16.19 17.68 -0.88
CA VAL A 111 -15.66 18.13 0.41
C VAL A 111 -15.35 16.92 1.30
N MET A 112 -14.08 16.77 1.68
CA MET A 112 -13.63 15.69 2.55
C MET A 112 -14.02 15.93 4.00
N LYS A 113 -14.87 15.07 4.55
CA LYS A 113 -15.05 14.91 5.99
C LYS A 113 -13.93 13.99 6.51
N GLY A 114 -13.06 14.49 7.42
CA GLY A 114 -12.00 13.67 8.06
C GLY A 114 -10.57 13.87 7.56
N ALA A 115 -10.11 15.12 7.39
CA ALA A 115 -8.75 15.45 6.92
C ALA A 115 -7.60 14.85 7.76
N GLY A 116 -7.83 14.55 9.04
CA GLY A 116 -6.82 13.99 9.95
C GLY A 116 -6.29 12.62 9.53
N THR A 117 -7.17 11.73 9.04
CA THR A 117 -6.77 10.38 8.62
C THR A 117 -5.85 10.40 7.41
N VAL A 118 -6.07 11.33 6.48
CA VAL A 118 -5.23 11.49 5.30
C VAL A 118 -3.87 12.08 5.65
N ARG A 119 -3.82 12.99 6.63
CA ARG A 119 -2.57 13.59 7.11
C ARG A 119 -1.63 12.55 7.74
N ASN A 120 -2.18 11.61 8.49
CA ASN A 120 -1.39 10.59 9.20
C ASN A 120 -1.07 9.36 8.34
N ALA A 121 -1.65 9.24 7.14
CA ALA A 121 -1.50 8.07 6.28
C ALA A 121 -0.03 7.79 5.93
N THR A 122 0.77 8.81 5.62
CA THR A 122 2.20 8.65 5.31
C THR A 122 2.96 8.02 6.49
N THR A 123 2.79 8.57 7.69
CA THR A 123 3.43 8.05 8.90
C THR A 123 2.97 6.62 9.19
N LEU A 124 1.67 6.35 9.05
CA LEU A 124 1.12 5.01 9.26
C LEU A 124 1.72 3.99 8.28
N ILE A 125 1.86 4.35 7.00
CA ILE A 125 2.52 3.48 6.00
C ILE A 125 3.94 3.16 6.43
N ILE A 126 4.74 4.19 6.77
CA ILE A 126 6.15 4.03 7.15
C ILE A 126 6.28 3.13 8.38
N VAL A 127 5.48 3.38 9.42
CA VAL A 127 5.53 2.60 10.67
C VAL A 127 5.15 1.13 10.41
N VAL A 128 4.05 0.87 9.71
CA VAL A 128 3.62 -0.51 9.44
C VAL A 128 4.62 -1.25 8.55
N VAL A 129 5.18 -0.59 7.53
CA VAL A 129 6.24 -1.16 6.68
C VAL A 129 7.49 -1.47 7.49
N ALA A 130 7.92 -0.55 8.38
CA ALA A 130 9.07 -0.79 9.24
C ALA A 130 8.86 -2.00 10.16
N VAL A 131 7.68 -2.11 10.80
CA VAL A 131 7.33 -3.28 11.62
C VAL A 131 7.37 -4.57 10.80
N ILE A 132 6.79 -4.58 9.58
CA ILE A 132 6.83 -5.74 8.68
C ILE A 132 8.27 -6.15 8.34
N ILE A 133 9.15 -5.19 8.05
CA ILE A 133 10.56 -5.46 7.71
C ILE A 133 11.31 -6.01 8.93
N LEU A 134 11.15 -5.39 10.10
CA LEU A 134 11.79 -5.84 11.34
C LEU A 134 11.38 -7.28 11.68
N LEU A 135 10.08 -7.61 11.57
CA LEU A 135 9.59 -8.98 11.75
C LEU A 135 10.21 -9.95 10.75
N ALA A 136 10.37 -9.55 9.49
CA ALA A 136 10.93 -10.40 8.45
C ALA A 136 12.44 -10.67 8.63
N VAL A 137 13.19 -9.69 9.17
CA VAL A 137 14.64 -9.80 9.40
C VAL A 137 14.93 -10.54 10.69
N PHE A 138 14.34 -10.13 11.81
CA PHE A 138 14.69 -10.67 13.12
C PHE A 138 14.01 -12.00 13.44
N ARG A 139 12.88 -12.31 12.78
CA ARG A 139 12.07 -13.53 13.00
C ARG A 139 12.03 -13.93 14.48
N PRO A 140 11.57 -13.05 15.39
CA PRO A 140 11.86 -13.20 16.81
C PRO A 140 11.12 -14.35 17.52
N PHE A 141 10.31 -15.14 16.80
CA PHE A 141 9.48 -16.22 17.31
C PHE A 141 9.04 -17.16 16.18
#